data_AF-A0A2V5SR66-F1
#
_entry.id   AF-A0A2V5SR66-F1
#
_cell.length_a   1.000
_cell.length_b   1.000
_cell.length_c   1.000
_cell.angle_alpha   90.00
_cell.angle_beta   90.00
_cell.angle_gamma   90.00
#
_symmetry.space_group_name_H-M   'P 1'
#
loop_
_entity.id
_entity.type
_entity.pdbx_description
1 polymer ?
#
loop_
_entity_poly.entity_id
_entity_poly.type
_entity_poly.pdbx_seq_one_letter_code
_entity_poly.pdbx_strand_id
1 'polypeptide(L)'
;MSRGIKPEDFNSYGSRRGNDRVMTRGTFANVRIKNLMVPGTEGGITIHQPSGERMSIYDAAMRYAKEKVPLVVLAGHEYGTGSSRDWAAKGTRLLGVQGVVAASFERIHRSNLVGMGVLPLQFLEGTNAQTLKLDGSETFSVTGLSESMGPGQQVMLEIQRAGGTDSIPVKLRIDTPIEVDYYRHGGILPFVLRELLAKNRLDQSATLRTR
;
A
#
# COMPACT_ATOMS: atom_id res chain seq x y z
N MET A 1 14.40 3.24 -23.23
CA MET A 1 15.86 3.23 -23.52
C MET A 1 16.60 4.49 -23.06
N SER A 2 16.00 5.36 -22.23
CA SER A 2 16.55 6.66 -21.81
C SER A 2 17.83 6.61 -20.95
N ARG A 3 18.36 5.42 -20.64
CA ARG A 3 19.58 5.21 -19.85
C ARG A 3 20.68 4.45 -20.62
N GLY A 4 20.51 4.25 -21.93
CA GLY A 4 21.52 3.62 -22.78
C GLY A 4 21.69 2.10 -22.60
N ILE A 5 20.81 1.44 -21.84
CA ILE A 5 20.83 -0.01 -21.63
C ILE A 5 19.98 -0.69 -22.70
N LYS A 6 20.53 -1.72 -23.35
CA LYS A 6 19.82 -2.53 -24.36
C LYS A 6 18.87 -3.53 -23.68
N PRO A 7 17.79 -3.98 -24.35
CA PRO A 7 16.86 -4.95 -23.77
C PRO A 7 17.50 -6.25 -23.28
N GLU A 8 18.50 -6.77 -24.00
CA GLU A 8 19.28 -7.96 -23.62
C GLU A 8 20.03 -7.79 -22.28
N ASP A 9 20.38 -6.55 -21.92
CA ASP A 9 21.11 -6.21 -20.68
C ASP A 9 20.18 -5.89 -19.49
N PHE A 10 18.86 -5.96 -19.67
CA PHE A 10 17.92 -5.62 -18.59
C PHE A 10 18.06 -6.54 -17.37
N ASN A 11 18.37 -7.82 -17.60
CA ASN A 11 18.39 -8.85 -16.57
C ASN A 11 17.00 -8.98 -15.87
N SER A 12 16.88 -9.80 -14.83
CA SER A 12 15.63 -10.00 -14.10
C SER A 12 15.36 -8.89 -13.08
N TYR A 13 14.09 -8.65 -12.73
CA TYR A 13 13.75 -7.79 -11.58
C TYR A 13 14.46 -8.22 -10.29
N GLY A 14 14.63 -9.53 -10.06
CA GLY A 14 15.35 -10.06 -8.92
C GLY A 14 16.79 -9.53 -8.81
N SER A 15 17.50 -9.43 -9.93
CA SER A 15 18.86 -8.86 -9.98
C SER A 15 18.92 -7.36 -9.70
N ARG A 16 17.79 -6.66 -9.79
CA ARG A 16 17.68 -5.21 -9.64
C ARG A 16 17.06 -4.79 -8.30
N ARG A 17 16.91 -5.71 -7.34
CA ARG A 17 16.27 -5.45 -6.03
C ARG A 17 16.91 -4.33 -5.21
N GLY A 18 18.17 -3.97 -5.47
CA GLY A 18 18.85 -2.82 -4.86
C GLY A 18 18.55 -1.46 -5.51
N ASN A 19 17.80 -1.42 -6.62
CA ASN A 19 17.50 -0.20 -7.36
C ASN A 19 15.99 0.10 -7.30
N ASP A 20 15.62 1.09 -6.50
CA ASP A 20 14.22 1.46 -6.30
C ASP A 20 13.53 1.95 -7.57
N ARG A 21 14.25 2.64 -8.44
CA ARG A 21 13.69 3.18 -9.69
C ARG A 21 13.22 2.06 -10.62
N VAL A 22 13.91 0.92 -10.63
CA VAL A 22 13.52 -0.25 -11.41
C VAL A 22 12.38 -0.99 -10.71
N MET A 23 12.52 -1.24 -9.41
CA MET A 23 11.57 -2.09 -8.70
C MET A 23 10.20 -1.44 -8.49
N THR A 24 10.15 -0.11 -8.29
CA THR A 24 8.88 0.63 -8.25
C THR A 24 8.14 0.52 -9.59
N ARG A 25 8.86 0.59 -10.72
CA ARG A 25 8.27 0.37 -12.06
C ARG A 25 7.82 -1.08 -12.29
N GLY A 26 8.52 -2.04 -11.68
CA GLY A 26 8.15 -3.45 -11.71
C GLY A 26 6.98 -3.82 -10.78
N THR A 27 6.55 -2.90 -9.92
CA THR A 27 5.45 -3.14 -8.99
C THR A 27 4.13 -3.14 -9.74
N PHE A 28 3.35 -4.21 -9.56
CA PHE A 28 2.14 -4.50 -10.34
C PHE A 28 2.36 -4.58 -11.86
N ALA A 29 3.58 -4.86 -12.33
CA ALA A 29 3.89 -4.98 -13.76
C ALA A 29 3.83 -6.42 -14.30
N ASN A 30 3.36 -7.38 -13.49
CA ASN A 30 3.26 -8.77 -13.93
C ASN A 30 2.23 -8.89 -15.06
N VAL A 31 2.64 -9.54 -16.15
CA VAL A 31 1.83 -9.73 -17.36
C VAL A 31 0.52 -10.48 -17.15
N ARG A 32 0.35 -11.18 -16.02
CA ARG A 32 -0.84 -11.97 -15.68
C ARG A 32 -1.80 -11.26 -14.72
N ILE A 33 -1.50 -10.03 -14.31
CA ILE A 33 -2.43 -9.26 -13.46
C ILE A 33 -3.73 -9.04 -14.23
N LYS A 34 -4.86 -9.23 -13.55
CA LYS A 34 -6.20 -8.97 -14.07
C LYS A 34 -6.79 -7.82 -13.26
N ASN A 35 -6.86 -6.65 -13.87
CA ASN A 35 -7.46 -5.47 -13.26
C ASN A 35 -8.94 -5.39 -13.63
N LEU A 36 -9.82 -5.47 -12.64
CA LEU A 36 -11.28 -5.49 -12.87
C LEU A 36 -11.82 -4.16 -13.42
N MET A 37 -11.09 -3.05 -13.28
CA MET A 37 -11.42 -1.78 -13.93
C MET A 37 -11.19 -1.81 -15.45
N VAL A 38 -10.41 -2.79 -15.96
CA VAL A 38 -10.07 -2.89 -17.39
C VAL A 38 -10.32 -4.34 -17.88
N PRO A 39 -11.60 -4.77 -17.92
CA PRO A 39 -11.94 -6.15 -18.22
C PRO A 39 -11.41 -6.60 -19.60
N GLY A 40 -11.03 -7.87 -19.69
CA GLY A 40 -10.47 -8.47 -20.92
C GLY A 40 -8.99 -8.15 -21.18
N THR A 41 -8.32 -7.41 -20.29
CA THR A 41 -6.89 -7.12 -20.41
C THR A 41 -6.09 -7.86 -19.33
N GLU A 42 -4.91 -8.36 -19.68
CA GLU A 42 -3.92 -8.84 -18.72
C GLU A 42 -2.69 -7.92 -18.70
N GLY A 43 -2.04 -7.84 -17.55
CA GLY A 43 -0.84 -7.06 -17.34
C GLY A 43 -1.02 -5.89 -16.38
N GLY A 44 0.07 -5.14 -16.17
CA GLY A 44 0.12 -4.00 -15.27
C GLY A 44 -0.56 -2.75 -15.81
N ILE A 45 -1.81 -2.86 -16.24
CA ILE A 45 -2.61 -1.81 -16.87
C ILE A 45 -3.74 -1.36 -15.93
N THR A 46 -4.05 -0.07 -15.96
CA THR A 46 -5.16 0.54 -15.22
C THR A 46 -5.75 1.73 -16.01
N ILE A 47 -6.79 2.34 -15.46
CA ILE A 47 -7.37 3.59 -15.95
C ILE A 47 -7.02 4.72 -14.98
N HIS A 48 -6.62 5.87 -15.51
CA HIS A 48 -6.55 7.10 -14.75
C HIS A 48 -7.93 7.77 -14.71
N GLN A 49 -8.65 7.62 -13.59
CA GLN A 49 -10.08 7.93 -13.47
C GLN A 49 -10.45 9.36 -13.91
N PRO A 50 -9.73 10.43 -13.52
CA PRO A 50 -10.07 11.79 -13.97
C PRO A 50 -10.06 11.98 -15.50
N SER A 51 -9.23 11.22 -16.22
CA SER A 51 -9.07 11.36 -17.68
C SER A 51 -9.69 10.23 -18.50
N GLY A 52 -10.01 9.10 -17.88
CA GLY A 52 -10.41 7.87 -18.59
C GLY A 52 -9.29 7.17 -19.38
N GLU A 53 -8.07 7.70 -19.37
CA GLU A 53 -6.94 7.17 -20.14
C GLU A 53 -6.44 5.83 -19.57
N ARG A 54 -6.29 4.82 -20.44
CA ARG A 54 -5.66 3.55 -20.11
C ARG A 54 -4.14 3.67 -20.18
N MET A 55 -3.45 3.25 -19.11
CA MET A 55 -1.99 3.34 -19.02
C MET A 55 -1.43 2.29 -18.07
N SER A 56 -0.09 2.23 -17.95
CA SER A 56 0.53 1.37 -16.95
C SER A 56 0.17 1.81 -15.53
N ILE A 57 0.12 0.88 -14.59
CA ILE A 57 -0.12 1.19 -13.16
C ILE A 57 0.95 2.15 -12.62
N TYR A 58 2.20 2.00 -13.06
CA TYR A 58 3.28 2.92 -12.70
C TYR A 58 2.99 4.35 -13.19
N ASP A 59 2.62 4.51 -14.45
CA ASP A 59 2.37 5.84 -15.02
C ASP A 59 1.16 6.52 -14.38
N ALA A 60 0.09 5.75 -14.12
CA ALA A 60 -1.08 6.23 -13.38
C ALA A 60 -0.69 6.68 -11.97
N ALA A 61 0.10 5.89 -11.25
CA ALA A 61 0.59 6.23 -9.92
C ALA A 61 1.44 7.51 -9.91
N MET A 62 2.34 7.68 -10.89
CA MET A 62 3.15 8.90 -11.02
C MET A 62 2.29 10.12 -11.38
N ARG A 63 1.21 9.94 -12.14
CA ARG A 63 0.26 11.01 -12.46
C ARG A 63 -0.51 11.44 -11.21
N TYR A 64 -1.11 10.50 -10.48
CA TYR A 64 -1.79 10.80 -9.22
C TYR A 64 -0.86 11.42 -8.18
N ALA A 65 0.42 11.02 -8.13
CA ALA A 65 1.41 11.67 -7.27
C ALA A 65 1.62 13.16 -7.62
N LYS A 66 1.64 13.53 -8.90
CA LYS A 66 1.70 14.94 -9.33
C LYS A 66 0.42 15.70 -8.96
N GLU A 67 -0.71 15.02 -9.06
CA GLU A 67 -2.03 15.54 -8.69
C GLU A 67 -2.27 15.56 -7.16
N LYS A 68 -1.31 15.02 -6.38
CA LYS A 68 -1.35 14.90 -4.91
C LYS A 68 -2.56 14.10 -4.41
N VAL A 69 -2.98 13.10 -5.17
CA VAL A 69 -4.08 12.21 -4.82
C VAL A 69 -3.52 10.92 -4.20
N PRO A 70 -3.91 10.56 -2.97
CA PRO A 70 -3.50 9.29 -2.37
C PRO A 70 -4.20 8.11 -3.06
N LEU A 71 -3.54 6.95 -3.07
CA LEU A 71 -4.06 5.75 -3.74
C LEU A 71 -4.49 4.67 -2.75
N VAL A 72 -5.47 3.86 -3.16
CA VAL A 72 -5.91 2.65 -2.48
C VAL A 72 -5.91 1.48 -3.47
N VAL A 73 -5.63 0.27 -2.98
CA VAL A 73 -5.80 -0.97 -3.76
C VAL A 73 -6.99 -1.73 -3.21
N LEU A 74 -7.88 -2.18 -4.09
CA LEU A 74 -8.93 -3.15 -3.77
C LEU A 74 -8.50 -4.54 -4.26
N ALA A 75 -8.66 -5.56 -3.41
CA ALA A 75 -8.23 -6.92 -3.71
C ALA A 75 -9.23 -7.99 -3.22
N GLY A 76 -9.11 -9.19 -3.78
CA GLY A 76 -9.89 -10.36 -3.39
C GLY A 76 -9.32 -11.08 -2.17
N HIS A 77 -9.46 -12.40 -2.16
CA HIS A 77 -8.93 -13.27 -1.11
C HIS A 77 -7.42 -13.49 -1.26
N GLU A 78 -6.77 -13.80 -0.14
CA GLU A 78 -5.37 -14.20 -0.05
C GLU A 78 -4.40 -13.19 -0.70
N TYR A 79 -4.71 -11.89 -0.54
CA TYR A 79 -3.87 -10.85 -1.10
C TYR A 79 -2.45 -10.92 -0.51
N GLY A 80 -1.47 -11.05 -1.41
CA GLY A 80 -0.06 -11.14 -1.06
C GLY A 80 0.53 -12.55 -1.03
N THR A 81 -0.22 -13.59 -1.42
CA THR A 81 0.33 -14.96 -1.54
C THR A 81 1.46 -15.03 -2.56
N GLY A 82 2.60 -15.61 -2.16
CA GLY A 82 3.75 -15.84 -3.01
C GLY A 82 5.12 -15.71 -2.32
N SER A 83 6.19 -15.84 -3.11
CA SER A 83 7.58 -15.92 -2.63
C SER A 83 8.31 -14.57 -2.54
N SER A 84 7.90 -13.54 -3.29
CA SER A 84 8.57 -12.24 -3.31
C SER A 84 7.92 -11.25 -2.35
N ARG A 85 8.50 -11.10 -1.15
CA ARG A 85 7.80 -10.48 -0.01
C ARG A 85 8.16 -9.02 0.26
N ASP A 86 9.44 -8.64 0.14
CA ASP A 86 9.87 -7.32 0.59
C ASP A 86 9.43 -6.20 -0.36
N TRP A 87 9.63 -6.41 -1.66
CA TRP A 87 9.30 -5.41 -2.68
C TRP A 87 7.80 -5.29 -2.95
N ALA A 88 7.01 -6.32 -2.62
CA ALA A 88 5.57 -6.25 -2.75
C ALA A 88 4.98 -5.14 -1.86
N ALA A 89 5.45 -4.99 -0.62
CA ALA A 89 5.01 -3.89 0.25
C ALA A 89 5.76 -2.57 -0.03
N LYS A 90 7.08 -2.62 -0.23
CA LYS A 90 7.88 -1.41 -0.52
C LYS A 90 7.43 -0.71 -1.80
N GLY A 91 7.24 -1.48 -2.87
CA GLY A 91 6.73 -0.99 -4.14
C GLY A 91 5.35 -0.37 -4.01
N THR A 92 4.43 -1.04 -3.31
CA THR A 92 3.08 -0.52 -3.02
C THR A 92 3.15 0.86 -2.37
N ARG A 93 3.97 1.03 -1.33
CA ARG A 93 4.16 2.32 -0.66
C ARG A 93 4.80 3.38 -1.56
N LEU A 94 5.78 2.99 -2.38
CA LEU A 94 6.51 3.90 -3.29
C LEU A 94 5.68 4.36 -4.49
N LEU A 95 4.66 3.59 -4.88
CA LEU A 95 3.64 4.03 -5.83
C LEU A 95 2.65 5.05 -5.23
N GLY A 96 2.70 5.30 -3.92
CA GLY A 96 1.82 6.26 -3.24
C GLY A 96 0.55 5.66 -2.64
N VAL A 97 0.42 4.33 -2.65
CA VAL A 97 -0.69 3.63 -1.99
C VAL A 97 -0.63 3.85 -0.48
N GLN A 98 -1.72 4.37 0.09
CA GLN A 98 -1.88 4.61 1.52
C GLN A 98 -2.61 3.46 2.23
N GLY A 99 -3.45 2.72 1.51
CA GLY A 99 -4.18 1.58 2.06
C GLY A 99 -4.48 0.49 1.05
N VAL A 100 -4.73 -0.71 1.54
CA VAL A 100 -5.20 -1.86 0.77
C VAL A 100 -6.46 -2.39 1.44
N VAL A 101 -7.56 -2.50 0.70
CA VAL A 101 -8.79 -3.16 1.17
C VAL A 101 -8.92 -4.49 0.45
N ALA A 102 -8.89 -5.60 1.20
CA ALA A 102 -8.94 -6.93 0.63
C ALA A 102 -10.02 -7.80 1.30
N ALA A 103 -10.44 -8.89 0.65
CA ALA A 103 -11.31 -9.88 1.31
C ALA A 103 -10.54 -10.69 2.36
N SER A 104 -9.27 -11.00 2.11
CA SER A 104 -8.33 -11.53 3.10
C SER A 104 -6.87 -11.30 2.66
N PHE A 105 -5.93 -11.49 3.59
CA PHE A 105 -4.50 -11.29 3.35
C PHE A 105 -3.70 -12.55 3.66
N GLU A 106 -2.61 -12.77 2.93
CA GLU A 106 -1.52 -13.62 3.41
C GLU A 106 -0.86 -12.96 4.63
N ARG A 107 -0.58 -13.77 5.67
CA ARG A 107 -0.15 -13.31 7.00
C ARG A 107 1.11 -12.45 6.96
N ILE A 108 2.14 -12.87 6.22
CA ILE A 108 3.44 -12.20 6.17
C ILE A 108 3.34 -10.92 5.33
N HIS A 109 2.64 -10.98 4.19
CA HIS A 109 2.43 -9.81 3.36
C HIS A 109 1.67 -8.71 4.10
N ARG A 110 0.64 -9.06 4.88
CA ARG A 110 -0.08 -8.12 5.75
C ARG A 110 0.87 -7.39 6.69
N SER A 111 1.73 -8.11 7.43
CA SER A 111 2.73 -7.48 8.31
C SER A 111 3.70 -6.58 7.55
N ASN A 112 4.10 -6.96 6.33
CA ASN A 112 4.99 -6.13 5.50
C ASN A 112 4.33 -4.81 5.08
N LEU A 113 3.03 -4.82 4.75
CA LEU A 113 2.28 -3.59 4.46
C LEU A 113 2.31 -2.64 5.65
N VAL A 114 2.00 -3.13 6.85
CA VAL A 114 2.05 -2.33 8.08
C VAL A 114 3.46 -1.80 8.34
N GLY A 115 4.48 -2.64 8.15
CA GLY A 115 5.88 -2.24 8.28
C GLY A 115 6.29 -1.14 7.29
N MET A 116 5.60 -1.00 6.15
CA MET A 116 5.81 0.08 5.19
C MET A 116 4.87 1.27 5.40
N GLY A 117 4.03 1.26 6.44
CA GLY A 117 3.05 2.31 6.71
C GLY A 117 1.86 2.31 5.75
N VAL A 118 1.57 1.19 5.10
CA VAL A 118 0.37 1.00 4.28
C VAL A 118 -0.71 0.35 5.13
N LEU A 119 -1.91 0.92 5.16
CA LEU A 119 -3.02 0.47 6.01
C LEU A 119 -3.71 -0.78 5.42
N PRO A 120 -3.62 -1.97 6.05
CA PRO A 120 -4.36 -3.14 5.58
C PRO A 120 -5.77 -3.15 6.20
N LEU A 121 -6.77 -3.14 5.34
CA LEU A 121 -8.19 -3.18 5.69
C LEU A 121 -8.81 -4.43 5.10
N GLN A 122 -9.65 -5.10 5.86
CA GLN A 122 -10.36 -6.28 5.40
C GLN A 122 -11.85 -6.04 5.37
N PHE A 123 -12.50 -6.37 4.26
CA PHE A 123 -13.95 -6.44 4.21
C PHE A 123 -14.47 -7.42 5.28
N LEU A 124 -15.65 -7.15 5.83
CA LEU A 124 -16.35 -8.14 6.63
C LEU A 124 -16.91 -9.25 5.75
N GLU A 125 -17.23 -10.39 6.37
CA GLU A 125 -17.81 -11.53 5.67
C GLU A 125 -19.06 -11.14 4.86
N GLY A 126 -19.18 -11.67 3.65
CA GLY A 126 -20.25 -11.32 2.71
C GLY A 126 -20.09 -9.97 1.99
N THR A 127 -19.11 -9.14 2.38
CA THR A 127 -18.82 -7.85 1.72
C THR A 127 -17.57 -7.97 0.85
N ASN A 128 -17.62 -7.46 -0.38
CA ASN A 128 -16.47 -7.33 -1.27
C ASN A 128 -16.77 -6.29 -2.37
N ALA A 129 -15.78 -6.04 -3.23
CA ALA A 129 -15.94 -5.07 -4.32
C ALA A 129 -17.13 -5.38 -5.25
N GLN A 130 -17.41 -6.66 -5.51
CA GLN A 130 -18.50 -7.08 -6.38
C GLN A 130 -19.88 -6.91 -5.74
N THR A 131 -20.04 -7.28 -4.45
CA THR A 131 -21.32 -7.11 -3.73
C THR A 131 -21.65 -5.63 -3.52
N LEU A 132 -20.63 -4.80 -3.37
CA LEU A 132 -20.75 -3.35 -3.35
C LEU A 132 -20.93 -2.74 -4.74
N LYS A 133 -20.72 -3.50 -5.83
CA LYS A 133 -20.75 -3.03 -7.22
C LYS A 133 -19.76 -1.91 -7.52
N LEU A 134 -18.54 -2.02 -6.97
CA LEU A 134 -17.48 -1.04 -7.22
C LEU A 134 -16.97 -1.14 -8.65
N ASP A 135 -16.86 0.00 -9.32
CA ASP A 135 -16.33 0.09 -10.69
C ASP A 135 -14.97 0.82 -10.77
N GLY A 136 -14.53 1.40 -9.66
CA GLY A 136 -13.25 2.09 -9.51
C GLY A 136 -13.33 3.60 -9.73
N SER A 137 -14.50 4.14 -10.07
CA SER A 137 -14.73 5.59 -10.17
C SER A 137 -14.92 6.26 -8.80
N GLU A 138 -15.08 5.47 -7.75
CA GLU A 138 -15.34 5.95 -6.40
C GLU A 138 -14.10 6.56 -5.74
N THR A 139 -14.33 7.45 -4.77
CA THR A 139 -13.28 7.89 -3.85
C THR A 139 -13.50 7.30 -2.47
N PHE A 140 -12.40 6.98 -1.78
CA PHE A 140 -12.43 6.25 -0.52
C PHE A 140 -11.83 7.09 0.60
N SER A 141 -12.52 7.13 1.75
CA SER A 141 -12.00 7.66 3.02
C SER A 141 -12.13 6.60 4.11
N VAL A 142 -11.22 6.65 5.10
CA VAL A 142 -11.25 5.76 6.25
C VAL A 142 -11.44 6.61 7.49
N THR A 143 -12.53 6.36 8.23
CA THR A 143 -12.85 7.07 9.47
C THR A 143 -12.85 6.11 10.65
N GLY A 144 -12.74 6.66 11.87
CA GLY A 144 -12.57 5.85 13.10
C GLY A 144 -11.11 5.47 13.40
N LEU A 145 -10.14 6.03 12.70
CA LEU A 145 -8.71 5.96 13.07
C LEU A 145 -8.41 7.06 14.10
N SER A 146 -8.31 6.69 15.38
CA SER A 146 -8.02 7.62 16.49
C SER A 146 -6.61 7.41 17.07
N GLU A 147 -6.17 8.31 17.96
CA GLU A 147 -4.95 8.09 18.76
C GLU A 147 -5.06 6.90 19.74
N SER A 148 -6.28 6.43 20.01
CA SER A 148 -6.54 5.22 20.80
C SER A 148 -6.61 3.95 19.94
N MET A 149 -6.17 4.01 18.67
CA MET A 149 -6.24 2.87 17.75
C MET A 149 -5.60 1.61 18.35
N GLY A 150 -6.43 0.60 18.64
CA GLY A 150 -6.00 -0.71 19.11
C GLY A 150 -5.92 -1.78 18.00
N PRO A 151 -5.29 -2.94 18.30
CA PRO A 151 -5.18 -4.04 17.34
C PRO A 151 -6.54 -4.61 16.91
N GLY A 152 -6.68 -4.92 15.63
CA GLY A 152 -7.81 -5.68 15.08
C GLY A 152 -9.17 -4.98 15.10
N GLN A 153 -9.24 -3.69 15.46
CA GLN A 153 -10.51 -2.98 15.62
C GLN A 153 -11.26 -2.84 14.30
N GLN A 154 -12.55 -2.50 14.38
CA GLN A 154 -13.33 -2.11 13.20
C GLN A 154 -13.26 -0.60 12.99
N VAL A 155 -13.14 -0.21 11.73
CA VAL A 155 -13.17 1.18 11.26
C VAL A 155 -14.19 1.29 10.13
N MET A 156 -14.54 2.51 9.73
CA MET A 156 -15.49 2.73 8.64
C MET A 156 -14.75 3.07 7.36
N LEU A 157 -15.11 2.39 6.27
CA LEU A 157 -14.72 2.74 4.90
C LEU A 157 -15.89 3.50 4.28
N GLU A 158 -15.67 4.78 4.01
CA GLU A 158 -16.58 5.65 3.28
C GLU A 158 -16.27 5.57 1.79
N ILE A 159 -17.31 5.35 0.99
CA ILE A 159 -17.25 5.14 -0.44
C ILE A 159 -18.13 6.22 -1.08
N GLN A 160 -17.48 7.24 -1.63
CA GLN A 160 -18.17 8.33 -2.31
C GLN A 160 -18.37 7.98 -3.78
N ARG A 161 -19.61 8.15 -4.25
CA ARG A 161 -20.07 7.89 -5.61
C ARG A 161 -20.83 9.10 -6.15
N ALA A 162 -21.09 9.11 -7.46
CA ALA A 162 -21.92 10.14 -8.08
C ALA A 162 -23.35 10.19 -7.48
N GLY A 163 -23.87 9.05 -7.01
CA GLY A 163 -25.23 8.94 -6.45
C GLY A 163 -25.33 9.09 -4.93
N GLY A 164 -24.21 9.27 -4.21
CA GLY A 164 -24.21 9.36 -2.74
C GLY A 164 -22.98 8.73 -2.09
N THR A 165 -23.05 8.58 -0.77
CA THR A 165 -21.96 8.04 0.06
C THR A 165 -22.45 6.81 0.79
N ASP A 166 -21.76 5.68 0.58
CA ASP A 166 -21.95 4.47 1.37
C ASP A 166 -20.90 4.43 2.48
N SER A 167 -21.27 3.94 3.66
CA SER A 167 -20.33 3.73 4.76
C SER A 167 -20.44 2.30 5.25
N ILE A 168 -19.35 1.55 5.17
CA ILE A 168 -19.32 0.14 5.54
C ILE A 168 -18.25 -0.13 6.60
N PRO A 169 -18.51 -1.04 7.55
CA PRO A 169 -17.49 -1.47 8.48
C PRO A 169 -16.45 -2.33 7.76
N VAL A 170 -15.18 -2.11 8.08
CA VAL A 170 -14.05 -2.94 7.68
C VAL A 170 -13.19 -3.25 8.90
N LYS A 171 -12.54 -4.41 8.90
CA LYS A 171 -11.60 -4.77 9.95
C LYS A 171 -10.23 -4.17 9.65
N LEU A 172 -9.69 -3.42 10.60
CA LEU A 172 -8.30 -2.98 10.57
C LEU A 172 -7.38 -4.17 10.85
N ARG A 173 -6.52 -4.51 9.89
CA ARG A 173 -5.60 -5.66 9.97
C ARG A 173 -4.22 -5.28 10.50
N ILE A 174 -4.19 -4.41 11.50
CA ILE A 174 -3.06 -4.19 12.38
C ILE A 174 -3.30 -5.09 13.59
N ASP A 175 -2.58 -6.20 13.68
CA ASP A 175 -3.01 -7.34 14.51
C ASP A 175 -2.31 -7.36 15.88
N THR A 176 -1.29 -6.52 16.10
CA THR A 176 -0.53 -6.45 17.36
C THR A 176 -0.26 -5.02 17.81
N PRO A 177 0.00 -4.77 19.12
CA PRO A 177 0.35 -3.44 19.61
C PRO A 177 1.61 -2.85 18.95
N ILE A 178 2.66 -3.65 18.75
CA ILE A 178 3.88 -3.16 18.11
C ILE A 178 3.65 -2.73 16.65
N GLU A 179 2.74 -3.39 15.95
CA GLU A 179 2.35 -2.99 14.60
C GLU A 179 1.57 -1.66 14.59
N VAL A 180 0.79 -1.36 15.64
CA VAL A 180 0.17 -0.04 15.83
C VAL A 180 1.26 1.02 15.92
N ASP A 181 2.30 0.78 16.72
CA ASP A 181 3.42 1.72 16.88
C ASP A 181 4.18 1.94 15.57
N TYR A 182 4.47 0.86 14.83
CA TYR A 182 5.08 0.96 13.50
C TYR A 182 4.24 1.84 12.57
N TYR A 183 2.94 1.59 12.47
CA TYR A 183 2.07 2.35 11.59
C TYR A 183 2.01 3.84 11.95
N ARG A 184 1.89 4.17 13.25
CA ARG A 184 1.85 5.56 13.74
C ARG A 184 3.11 6.35 13.40
N HIS A 185 4.24 5.68 13.31
CA HIS A 185 5.51 6.30 12.93
C HIS A 185 5.74 6.35 11.42
N GLY A 186 4.77 5.88 10.61
CA GLY A 186 4.87 5.82 9.15
C GLY A 186 5.62 4.59 8.64
N GLY A 187 5.81 3.57 9.48
CA GLY A 187 6.46 2.31 9.19
C GLY A 187 7.55 1.92 10.19
N ILE A 188 8.06 0.69 10.06
CA ILE A 188 9.09 0.13 10.94
C ILE A 188 10.43 0.87 10.84
N LEU A 189 10.83 1.29 9.64
CA LEU A 189 12.12 1.98 9.46
C LEU A 189 12.14 3.36 10.15
N PRO A 190 11.13 4.24 9.95
CA PRO A 190 11.04 5.47 10.74
C PRO A 190 10.95 5.24 12.25
N PHE A 191 10.21 4.21 12.70
CA PHE A 191 10.10 3.86 14.11
C PHE A 191 11.46 3.55 14.72
N VAL A 192 12.19 2.59 14.14
CA VAL A 192 13.51 2.17 14.63
C VAL A 192 14.51 3.32 14.57
N LEU A 193 14.50 4.14 13.51
CA LEU A 193 15.38 5.30 13.41
C LEU A 193 15.15 6.30 14.55
N ARG A 194 13.87 6.58 14.88
CA ARG A 194 13.53 7.49 15.99
C ARG A 194 13.95 6.93 17.33
N GLU A 195 13.79 5.63 17.56
CA GLU A 195 14.28 4.98 18.79
C GLU A 195 15.80 5.08 18.94
N LEU A 196 16.56 4.83 17.88
CA LEU A 196 18.02 4.94 17.90
C LEU A 196 18.48 6.37 18.19
N LEU A 197 17.82 7.37 17.59
CA LEU A 197 18.10 8.78 17.85
C LEU A 197 17.75 9.20 19.29
N ALA A 198 16.65 8.69 19.84
CA ALA A 198 16.25 8.97 21.22
C ALA A 198 17.23 8.36 22.23
N LYS A 199 17.67 7.11 22.02
CA LYS A 199 18.68 6.45 22.85
C LYS A 199 20.00 7.22 22.87
N ASN A 200 20.49 7.63 21.70
CA ASN A 200 21.75 8.38 21.60
C ASN A 200 21.69 9.73 22.35
N ARG A 201 20.55 10.43 22.33
CA ARG A 201 20.37 11.67 23.10
C ARG A 201 20.42 11.45 24.61
N LEU A 202 19.84 10.36 25.10
CA LEU A 202 19.88 10.00 26.53
C LEU A 202 21.33 9.72 26.98
N ASP A 203 22.07 8.95 26.19
CA ASP A 203 23.48 8.61 26.49
C ASP A 203 24.38 9.85 26.54
N GLN A 204 24.19 10.80 25.61
CA GLN A 204 24.92 12.08 25.61
C GLN A 204 24.57 12.94 26.83
N SER A 205 23.29 12.98 27.24
CA SER A 205 22.85 13.74 28.42
C SER A 205 23.38 13.15 29.74
N ALA A 206 23.52 11.82 29.82
CA ALA A 206 24.11 11.16 30.98
C ALA A 206 25.62 11.41 31.09
N THR A 207 26.31 11.46 29.95
CA THR A 207 27.76 11.75 29.87
C THR A 207 28.08 13.21 30.26
N LEU A 208 27.19 14.15 29.95
CA LEU A 208 27.34 15.57 30.32
C LEU A 208 27.06 15.85 31.81
N ARG A 209 26.31 14.98 32.51
CA ARG A 209 26.02 15.12 33.94
C ARG A 209 27.07 14.49 34.85
N THR A 210 28.02 13.76 34.29
CA THR A 210 29.10 13.04 35.01
C THR A 210 30.47 13.71 34.83
N ARG A 211 30.52 14.90 34.22
CA ARG A 211 31.66 15.81 34.18
C ARG A 211 31.30 17.10 34.89
#